data_AF-A0A6P4D2X4-F1
#
_entry.id   AF-A0A6P4D2X4-F1
#
_cell.length_a   1.000
_cell.length_b   1.000
_cell.length_c   1.000
_cell.angle_alpha   90.00
_cell.angle_beta   90.00
_cell.angle_gamma   90.00
#
_symmetry.space_group_name_H-M   'P 1'
#
loop_
_entity.id
_entity.type
_entity.pdbx_description
1 polymer ?
#
loop_
_entity_poly.entity_id
_entity_poly.type
_entity_poly.pdbx_seq_one_letter_code
_entity_poly.pdbx_strand_id
1 'polypeptide(L)'
;MGYMVSQKGGYDKVGFTSKDLHNHISKTRRGKVKNGDAFAALAYLFSKADSDPLFLGKFTLKDGRLENLVWADGESVVDYECFGDVLAFDTTYKKNVYNKPLVIFSGTNHHGQTTIFGCALLSDEKSETFK
;
A
#
# COMPACT_ATOMS: atom_id res chain seq x y z
N MET A 1 8.63 17.06 7.97
CA MET A 1 9.14 17.52 9.28
C MET A 1 10.42 18.34 9.15
N GLY A 2 11.41 17.90 8.36
CA GLY A 2 12.71 18.58 8.22
C GLY A 2 12.65 20.06 7.87
N TYR A 3 11.72 20.47 7.00
CA TYR A 3 11.52 21.90 6.66
C TYR A 3 11.17 22.78 7.88
N MET A 4 10.23 22.34 8.73
CA MET A 4 9.83 23.09 9.93
C MET A 4 10.92 23.11 11.01
N VAL A 5 11.68 22.03 11.13
CA VAL A 5 12.84 21.93 12.04
C VAL A 5 13.95 22.90 11.60
N SER A 6 14.21 22.99 10.30
CA SER A 6 15.14 23.96 9.71
C SER A 6 14.73 25.40 10.02
N GLN A 7 13.44 25.75 9.83
CA GLN A 7 12.93 27.08 10.15
C GLN A 7 13.00 27.44 11.65
N LYS A 8 12.77 26.46 12.53
CA LYS A 8 12.73 26.68 13.98
C LYS A 8 14.08 26.51 14.67
N GLY A 9 15.12 26.07 13.94
CA GLY A 9 16.48 25.95 14.42
C GLY A 9 16.69 24.82 15.44
N GLY A 10 15.94 23.72 15.34
CA GLY A 10 16.08 22.56 16.21
C GLY A 10 14.79 21.77 16.43
N TYR A 11 14.93 20.48 16.74
CA TYR A 11 13.79 19.58 17.05
C TYR A 11 13.11 19.92 18.38
N ASP A 12 13.86 20.49 19.31
CA ASP A 12 13.39 21.01 20.60
C ASP A 12 12.51 22.26 20.46
N LYS A 13 12.61 22.99 19.34
CA LYS A 13 11.95 24.29 19.12
C LYS A 13 10.67 24.23 18.29
N VAL A 14 10.34 23.08 17.71
CA VAL A 14 9.09 22.90 16.92
C VAL A 14 7.86 22.64 17.79
N GLY A 15 8.02 22.23 19.05
CA GLY A 15 6.92 22.04 20.01
C GLY A 15 6.06 20.80 19.80
N PHE A 16 6.45 19.90 18.89
CA PHE A 16 5.78 18.62 18.66
C PHE A 16 6.79 17.58 18.17
N THR A 17 6.53 16.31 18.49
CA THR A 17 7.39 15.20 18.06
C THR A 17 7.01 14.67 16.68
N SER A 18 7.89 13.87 16.07
CA SER A 18 7.57 13.21 14.79
C SER A 18 6.37 12.27 14.92
N LYS A 19 6.18 11.70 16.12
CA LYS A 19 5.03 10.88 16.47
C LYS A 19 3.74 11.71 16.51
N ASP A 20 3.77 12.92 17.04
CA ASP A 20 2.61 13.82 17.06
C ASP A 20 2.19 14.24 15.65
N LEU A 21 3.17 14.51 14.78
CA LEU A 21 2.91 14.80 13.38
C LEU A 21 2.26 13.61 12.66
N HIS A 22 2.80 12.41 12.84
CA HIS A 22 2.21 11.18 12.30
C HIS A 22 0.80 10.96 12.84
N ASN A 23 0.60 11.09 14.16
CA ASN A 23 -0.71 10.96 14.80
C ASN A 23 -1.73 11.96 14.25
N HIS A 24 -1.32 13.22 14.04
CA HIS A 24 -2.17 14.26 13.47
C HIS A 24 -2.57 13.92 12.03
N ILE A 25 -1.59 13.57 11.17
CA ILE A 25 -1.85 13.16 9.78
C ILE A 25 -2.78 11.95 9.74
N SER A 26 -2.51 10.93 10.55
CA SER A 26 -3.35 9.73 10.65
C SER A 26 -4.77 10.06 11.12
N LYS A 27 -4.93 10.96 12.11
CA LYS A 27 -6.25 11.40 12.59
C LYS A 27 -7.02 12.15 11.50
N THR A 28 -6.36 13.07 10.79
CA THR A 28 -6.96 13.79 9.66
C THR A 28 -7.35 12.84 8.52
N ARG A 29 -6.50 11.87 8.16
CA ARG A 29 -6.80 10.86 7.13
C ARG A 29 -8.00 9.99 7.53
N ARG A 30 -8.05 9.51 8.78
CA ARG A 30 -9.21 8.75 9.30
C ARG A 30 -10.51 9.55 9.24
N GLY A 31 -10.47 10.86 9.54
CA GLY A 31 -11.64 11.72 9.45
C GLY A 31 -12.20 11.91 8.04
N LYS A 32 -11.41 11.66 6.99
CA LYS A 32 -11.86 11.72 5.58
C LYS A 32 -12.49 10.41 5.09
N VAL A 33 -12.30 9.32 5.82
CA VAL A 33 -12.74 7.97 5.45
C VAL A 33 -14.07 7.68 6.15
N LYS A 34 -15.19 8.09 5.53
CA LYS A 34 -16.53 8.02 6.14
C LYS A 34 -17.06 6.59 6.37
N ASN A 35 -16.66 5.63 5.52
CA ASN A 35 -17.24 4.28 5.49
C ASN A 35 -16.25 3.17 5.93
N GLY A 36 -15.18 3.53 6.64
CA GLY A 36 -14.09 2.62 6.99
C GLY A 36 -13.00 2.53 5.92
N ASP A 37 -11.80 2.14 6.35
CA ASP A 37 -10.58 2.11 5.54
C ASP A 37 -10.66 1.13 4.37
N ALA A 38 -11.22 -0.05 4.58
CA ALA A 38 -11.42 -1.06 3.53
C ALA A 38 -12.32 -0.55 2.40
N PHE A 39 -13.45 0.09 2.73
CA PHE A 39 -14.36 0.62 1.72
C PHE A 39 -13.71 1.75 0.91
N ALA A 40 -13.00 2.66 1.58
CA ALA A 40 -12.29 3.74 0.89
C ALA A 40 -11.16 3.21 -0.01
N ALA A 41 -10.43 2.16 0.42
CA ALA A 41 -9.43 1.51 -0.41
C ALA A 41 -10.06 0.87 -1.66
N LEU A 42 -11.15 0.13 -1.50
CA LEU A 42 -11.87 -0.47 -2.64
C LEU A 42 -12.43 0.60 -3.58
N ALA A 43 -13.06 1.66 -3.06
CA ALA A 43 -13.57 2.75 -3.89
C ALA A 43 -12.47 3.44 -4.69
N TYR A 44 -11.29 3.64 -4.08
CA TYR A 44 -10.12 4.17 -4.79
C TYR A 44 -9.65 3.24 -5.90
N LEU A 45 -9.53 1.94 -5.63
CA LEU A 45 -9.07 0.96 -6.62
C LEU A 45 -10.10 0.77 -7.75
N PHE A 46 -11.40 0.81 -7.47
CA PHE A 46 -12.41 0.81 -8.53
C PHE A 46 -12.33 2.05 -9.41
N SER A 47 -12.17 3.24 -8.82
CA SER A 47 -11.94 4.45 -9.61
C SER A 47 -10.66 4.38 -10.45
N LYS A 48 -9.64 3.64 -9.99
CA LYS A 48 -8.44 3.38 -10.78
C LYS A 48 -8.72 2.43 -11.94
N ALA A 49 -9.44 1.34 -11.69
CA ALA A 49 -9.86 0.40 -12.72
C ALA A 49 -10.70 1.07 -13.83
N ASP A 50 -11.55 2.04 -13.48
CA ASP A 50 -12.32 2.81 -14.47
C ASP A 50 -11.43 3.67 -15.38
N SER A 51 -10.27 4.12 -14.89
CA SER A 51 -9.34 5.00 -15.61
C SER A 51 -8.20 4.28 -16.32
N ASP A 52 -7.92 3.05 -15.92
CA ASP A 52 -6.77 2.26 -16.36
C ASP A 52 -7.25 0.89 -16.87
N PRO A 53 -7.35 0.70 -18.19
CA PRO A 53 -7.85 -0.55 -18.79
C PRO A 53 -7.01 -1.79 -18.47
N LEU A 54 -5.75 -1.62 -18.06
CA LEU A 54 -4.85 -2.72 -17.72
C LEU A 54 -4.82 -3.00 -16.22
N PHE A 55 -5.53 -2.22 -15.41
CA PHE A 55 -5.60 -2.44 -13.98
C PHE A 55 -6.16 -3.82 -13.65
N LEU A 56 -5.45 -4.54 -12.79
CA LEU A 56 -5.87 -5.84 -12.25
C LEU A 56 -6.19 -5.68 -10.77
N GLY A 57 -7.38 -6.12 -10.35
CA GLY A 57 -7.78 -6.08 -8.95
C GLY A 57 -8.73 -7.22 -8.59
N LYS A 58 -8.46 -7.88 -7.45
CA LYS A 58 -9.33 -8.92 -6.88
C LYS A 58 -9.40 -8.77 -5.37
N PHE A 59 -10.55 -9.11 -4.79
CA PHE A 59 -10.71 -9.12 -3.34
C PHE A 59 -11.68 -10.20 -2.89
N THR A 60 -11.56 -10.62 -1.63
CA THR A 60 -12.50 -11.52 -0.97
C THR A 60 -13.10 -10.87 0.27
N LEU A 61 -14.30 -11.29 0.64
CA LEU A 61 -14.98 -10.85 1.85
C LEU A 61 -15.23 -12.04 2.77
N LYS A 62 -15.03 -11.84 4.08
CA LYS A 62 -15.40 -12.76 5.14
C LYS A 62 -16.22 -12.03 6.18
N ASP A 63 -17.41 -12.51 6.47
CA ASP A 63 -18.37 -11.88 7.40
C ASP A 63 -18.62 -10.40 7.10
N GLY A 64 -18.70 -10.05 5.80
CA GLY A 64 -18.90 -8.67 5.33
C GLY A 64 -17.68 -7.76 5.49
N ARG A 65 -16.50 -8.29 5.81
CA ARG A 65 -15.24 -7.54 5.95
C ARG A 65 -14.23 -7.96 4.90
N LEU A 66 -13.40 -7.02 4.45
CA LEU A 66 -12.32 -7.28 3.50
C LEU A 66 -11.33 -8.28 4.09
N GLU A 67 -11.21 -9.43 3.43
CA GLU A 67 -10.34 -10.52 3.85
C GLU A 67 -9.02 -10.49 3.10
N ASN A 68 -9.05 -10.61 1.77
CA ASN A 68 -7.88 -10.50 0.90
C ASN A 68 -8.12 -9.43 -0.16
N LEU A 69 -7.06 -8.75 -0.58
CA LEU A 69 -7.06 -7.77 -1.65
C LEU A 69 -5.75 -7.89 -2.41
N VAL A 70 -5.79 -8.04 -3.73
CA VAL A 70 -4.61 -8.06 -4.61
C VAL A 70 -4.87 -7.08 -5.74
N TRP A 71 -3.86 -6.29 -6.09
CA TRP A 71 -3.95 -5.36 -7.20
C TRP A 71 -2.61 -5.09 -7.89
N ALA A 72 -2.68 -4.70 -9.16
CA ALA A 72 -1.59 -4.17 -9.96
C ALA A 72 -2.17 -3.09 -10.89
N ASP A 73 -1.52 -1.93 -11.01
CA ASP A 73 -1.88 -0.96 -12.03
C ASP A 73 -1.31 -1.35 -13.39
N GLY A 74 -1.77 -0.69 -14.45
CA GLY A 74 -1.38 -1.02 -15.82
C GLY A 74 0.12 -0.88 -16.07
N GLU A 75 0.77 0.10 -15.45
CA GLU A 75 2.22 0.27 -15.51
C GLU A 75 2.93 -0.94 -14.88
N SER A 76 2.49 -1.37 -13.70
CA SER A 76 3.02 -2.57 -13.03
C SER A 76 2.85 -3.84 -13.87
N VAL A 77 1.73 -3.97 -14.60
CA VAL A 77 1.47 -5.10 -15.49
C VAL A 77 2.45 -5.10 -16.68
N VAL A 78 2.63 -3.95 -17.32
CA VAL A 78 3.58 -3.79 -18.45
C VAL A 78 5.02 -4.02 -17.98
N ASP A 79 5.38 -3.51 -16.81
CA ASP A 79 6.69 -3.72 -16.20
C ASP A 79 6.95 -5.20 -15.91
N TYR A 80 5.94 -5.95 -15.46
CA TYR A 80 6.05 -7.39 -15.26
C TYR A 80 6.25 -8.14 -16.58
N GLU A 81 5.58 -7.74 -17.66
CA GLU A 81 5.82 -8.32 -18.99
C GLU A 81 7.27 -8.09 -19.47
N CYS A 82 7.89 -6.98 -19.08
CA CYS A 82 9.25 -6.63 -19.49
C CYS A 82 10.34 -7.20 -18.57
N PHE A 83 10.10 -7.23 -17.26
CA PHE A 83 11.11 -7.47 -16.21
C PHE A 83 10.70 -8.55 -15.19
N GLY A 84 9.66 -9.33 -15.49
CA GLY A 84 9.13 -10.38 -14.61
C GLY A 84 9.94 -11.68 -14.61
N ASP A 85 11.14 -11.69 -15.19
CA ASP A 85 12.06 -12.84 -15.21
C ASP A 85 12.55 -13.22 -13.81
N VAL A 86 12.71 -12.22 -12.93
CA VAL A 86 13.02 -12.42 -11.51
C VAL A 86 11.99 -11.68 -10.64
N LEU A 87 11.21 -12.46 -9.90
CA LEU A 87 10.20 -11.96 -8.97
C LEU A 87 10.62 -12.20 -7.52
N ALA A 88 10.70 -11.12 -6.75
CA ALA A 88 10.78 -11.14 -5.29
C ALA A 88 9.42 -10.78 -4.69
N PHE A 89 9.01 -11.54 -3.67
CA PHE A 89 7.87 -11.19 -2.83
C PHE A 89 8.38 -10.87 -1.42
N ASP A 90 8.03 -9.69 -0.92
CA ASP A 90 8.37 -9.26 0.44
C ASP A 90 7.09 -9.14 1.28
N THR A 91 7.01 -9.89 2.37
CA THR A 91 5.91 -9.84 3.35
C THR A 91 6.29 -9.06 4.62
N THR A 92 7.50 -8.50 4.69
CA THR A 92 8.07 -7.96 5.93
C THR A 92 7.64 -6.53 6.27
N TYR A 93 6.90 -5.84 5.40
CA TYR A 93 6.43 -4.49 5.71
C TYR A 93 5.26 -4.51 6.69
N LYS A 94 5.59 -4.49 7.98
CA LYS A 94 4.71 -4.27 9.16
C LYS A 94 3.25 -4.61 8.93
N LYS A 95 2.81 -5.72 9.54
CA LYS A 95 1.40 -6.08 9.66
C LYS A 95 0.60 -4.85 10.12
N ASN A 96 -0.51 -4.57 9.43
CA ASN A 96 -1.35 -3.44 9.79
C ASN A 96 -1.98 -3.64 11.19
N VAL A 97 -2.79 -2.70 11.68
CA VAL A 97 -3.43 -2.82 13.02
C VAL A 97 -4.31 -4.08 13.14
N TYR A 98 -4.72 -4.67 12.01
CA TYR A 98 -5.48 -5.92 11.92
C TYR A 98 -4.60 -7.16 11.72
N ASN A 99 -3.29 -7.02 11.91
CA ASN A 99 -2.28 -8.05 11.72
C ASN A 99 -2.23 -8.66 10.29
N LYS A 100 -2.75 -7.95 9.29
CA LYS A 100 -2.73 -8.39 7.89
C LYS A 100 -1.37 -8.07 7.24
N PRO A 101 -0.67 -9.04 6.63
CA PRO A 101 0.54 -8.78 5.87
C PRO A 101 0.21 -7.96 4.61
N LEU A 102 1.05 -6.94 4.36
CA LEU A 102 1.15 -6.31 3.05
C LEU A 102 2.29 -6.99 2.31
N VAL A 103 1.97 -7.55 1.15
CA VAL A 103 2.93 -8.21 0.27
C VAL A 103 3.19 -7.30 -0.92
N ILE A 104 4.46 -7.09 -1.22
CA ILE A 104 4.89 -6.36 -2.42
C ILE A 104 5.49 -7.37 -3.39
N PHE A 105 4.98 -7.38 -4.62
CA PHE A 105 5.58 -8.09 -5.74
C PHE A 105 6.54 -7.14 -6.43
N SER A 106 7.82 -7.49 -6.48
CA SER A 106 8.85 -6.61 -7.03
C SER A 106 9.90 -7.39 -7.81
N GLY A 107 10.59 -6.70 -8.70
CA GLY A 107 11.72 -7.22 -9.44
C GLY A 107 12.76 -6.13 -9.64
N THR A 108 13.57 -6.29 -10.67
CA THR A 108 14.64 -5.35 -11.00
C THR A 108 14.62 -5.08 -12.49
N ASN A 109 14.59 -3.81 -12.89
CA ASN A 109 14.69 -3.43 -14.30
C ASN A 109 16.14 -3.57 -14.82
N HIS A 110 16.34 -3.33 -16.11
CA HIS A 110 17.64 -3.39 -16.78
C HIS A 110 18.71 -2.41 -16.23
N HIS A 111 18.32 -1.43 -15.41
CA HIS A 111 19.23 -0.51 -14.73
C HIS A 111 19.58 -0.95 -13.29
N GLY A 112 19.12 -2.11 -12.84
CA GLY A 112 19.33 -2.55 -11.46
C GLY A 112 18.43 -1.86 -10.44
N GLN A 113 17.34 -1.20 -10.88
CA GLN A 113 16.43 -0.48 -10.00
C GLN A 113 15.24 -1.35 -9.61
N THR A 114 14.74 -1.20 -8.38
CA THR A 114 13.54 -1.89 -7.92
C THR A 114 12.32 -1.45 -8.72
N THR A 115 11.59 -2.43 -9.26
CA THR A 115 10.31 -2.23 -9.94
C THR A 115 9.22 -2.97 -9.17
N ILE A 116 8.05 -2.36 -9.00
CA ILE A 116 6.91 -2.98 -8.32
C ILE A 116 5.94 -3.50 -9.39
N PHE A 117 5.55 -4.76 -9.28
CA PHE A 117 4.63 -5.43 -10.20
C PHE A 117 3.22 -5.57 -9.64
N GLY A 118 3.05 -5.30 -8.35
CA GLY A 118 1.75 -5.34 -7.70
C GLY A 118 1.87 -5.42 -6.18
N CYS A 119 0.72 -5.47 -5.53
CA CYS A 119 0.61 -5.54 -4.08
C CYS A 119 -0.53 -6.46 -3.66
N ALA A 120 -0.42 -7.03 -2.46
CA ALA A 120 -1.50 -7.77 -1.81
C ALA A 120 -1.63 -7.43 -0.34
N LEU A 121 -2.86 -7.32 0.16
CA LEU A 121 -3.19 -7.26 1.57
C LEU A 121 -3.96 -8.55 1.91
N LEU A 122 -3.32 -9.45 2.66
CA LEU A 122 -3.85 -10.81 2.88
C LEU A 122 -4.30 -11.05 4.33
N SER A 123 -5.13 -12.06 4.55
CA SER A 123 -5.55 -12.48 5.89
C SER A 123 -4.47 -13.28 6.62
N ASP A 124 -3.72 -14.11 5.90
CA ASP A 124 -2.55 -14.82 6.39
C ASP A 124 -1.48 -14.97 5.28
N GLU A 125 -0.34 -15.60 5.60
CA GLU A 125 0.79 -15.79 4.68
C GLU A 125 0.77 -17.19 4.03
N LYS A 126 -0.40 -17.85 3.91
CA LYS A 126 -0.49 -19.19 3.33
C LYS A 126 -0.61 -19.14 1.81
N SER A 127 -0.09 -20.15 1.12
CA SER A 127 -0.16 -20.25 -0.35
C SER A 127 -1.59 -20.13 -0.91
N GLU A 128 -2.60 -20.53 -0.15
CA GLU A 128 -4.01 -20.44 -0.55
C GLU A 128 -4.54 -19.01 -0.65
N THR A 129 -4.02 -18.07 0.14
CA THR A 129 -4.47 -16.66 0.11
C THR A 129 -3.87 -15.87 -1.05
N PHE A 130 -2.85 -16.43 -1.73
CA PHE A 130 -2.22 -15.85 -2.91
C PHE A 130 -2.85 -16.30 -4.25
N LYS A 131 -3.82 -17.22 -4.23
CA LYS A 131 -4.55 -17.70 -5.42
C LYS A 131 -5.65 -16.75 -5.85
#